data_AF-A0A9P6FLN8-F1
#
_entry.id   AF-A0A9P6FLN8-F1
#
_cell.length_a   1.000
_cell.length_b   1.000
_cell.length_c   1.000
_cell.angle_alpha   90.00
_cell.angle_beta   90.00
_cell.angle_gamma   90.00
#
_symmetry.space_group_name_H-M   'P 1'
#
loop_
_entity.id
_entity.type
_entity.pdbx_description
1 polymer ?
#
loop_
_entity_poly.entity_id
_entity_poly.type
_entity_poly.pdbx_seq_one_letter_code
_entity_poly.pdbx_strand_id
1 'polypeptide(L)'
;MLRSDSAYQGVMDKISKIQAYGLTHKLSIPTMAIIGDQSSGKSSVLEAITKLSFPRNKGMCTRFATQVTLRRDHTLQGDVVSARIEGKPDFNERFIIVKPPATFQSVIEEAVALLCTDGRPISEEVLEITVSGPTHPPLIIVDLPGFVRITLDNEAPDLPDTIRRINQKYIQNPRTIILAVVNAENDVNTSAALAEANQNDPGGERTIPIVTKIDRIENGLHTDWVEVLNNRRKFMRLGYLTMRNAAFEEKSSMSWDQAREEEDKVFSSELWSGVDSSRKGREAVRMRLSNVLYEHISKELPALKREIDTAVEKSKAELEAMGAPILTNEGARDKLFQASMLLQPQVGAFLRADYDYHYIATFKDVPIPESDLDPLFV
;
A
#
# COMPACT_ATOMS: atom_id res chain seq x y z
N MET A 1 -20.10 20.62 2.37
CA MET A 1 -19.50 21.29 3.54
C MET A 1 -18.13 20.68 3.79
N LEU A 2 -17.06 21.37 3.42
CA LEU A 2 -15.69 21.02 3.81
C LEU A 2 -15.60 21.17 5.33
N ARG A 3 -15.36 20.08 6.06
CA ARG A 3 -14.95 20.16 7.47
C ARG A 3 -13.63 20.95 7.50
N SER A 4 -13.54 21.94 8.39
CA SER A 4 -12.37 22.81 8.66
C SER A 4 -11.08 22.38 7.96
N ASP A 5 -10.80 22.97 6.78
CA ASP A 5 -9.66 22.64 5.91
C ASP A 5 -8.32 22.61 6.66
N SER A 6 -8.16 23.42 7.72
CA SER A 6 -6.88 23.48 8.46
C SER A 6 -6.54 22.22 9.26
N ALA A 7 -7.54 21.53 9.84
CA ALA A 7 -7.30 20.32 10.63
C ALA A 7 -6.95 19.14 9.71
N TYR A 8 -7.68 19.02 8.60
CA TYR A 8 -7.39 18.06 7.54
C TYR A 8 -5.98 18.27 6.99
N GLN A 9 -5.64 19.51 6.61
CA GLN A 9 -4.31 19.86 6.12
C GLN A 9 -3.22 19.56 7.14
N GLY A 10 -3.42 19.92 8.42
CA GLY A 10 -2.42 19.70 9.46
C GLY A 10 -2.11 18.22 9.74
N VAL A 11 -3.12 17.33 9.67
CA VAL A 11 -2.91 15.88 9.80
C VAL A 11 -2.19 15.33 8.57
N MET A 12 -2.66 15.73 7.38
CA MET A 12 -2.09 15.32 6.11
C MET A 12 -0.62 15.75 5.98
N ASP A 13 -0.26 16.96 6.39
CA ASP A 13 1.12 17.45 6.38
C ASP A 13 2.03 16.68 7.34
N LYS A 14 1.51 16.24 8.49
CA LYS A 14 2.27 15.37 9.42
C LYS A 14 2.55 14.01 8.79
N ILE A 15 1.59 13.44 8.06
CA ILE A 15 1.82 12.19 7.34
C ILE A 15 2.84 12.36 6.23
N SER A 16 2.76 13.45 5.46
CA SER A 16 3.77 13.77 4.44
C SER A 16 5.18 13.79 5.05
N LYS A 17 5.33 14.33 6.27
CA LYS A 17 6.60 14.32 7.00
C LYS A 17 7.01 12.92 7.45
N ILE A 18 6.08 12.10 7.97
CA ILE A 18 6.38 10.71 8.34
C ILE A 18 6.84 9.90 7.11
N GLN A 19 6.13 10.06 5.99
CA GLN A 19 6.49 9.46 4.70
C GLN A 19 7.86 9.94 4.19
N ALA A 20 8.23 11.20 4.49
CA ALA A 20 9.54 11.74 4.12
C ALA A 20 10.72 11.01 4.75
N TYR A 21 10.55 10.40 5.91
CA TYR A 21 11.60 9.63 6.58
C TYR A 21 11.81 8.24 5.98
N GLY A 22 11.04 7.83 4.96
CA GLY A 22 11.22 6.53 4.29
C GLY A 22 10.91 5.32 5.18
N LEU A 23 10.10 5.51 6.22
CA LEU A 23 9.76 4.47 7.20
C LEU A 23 8.62 3.54 6.74
N THR A 24 8.15 3.66 5.49
CA THR A 24 7.06 2.86 4.90
C THR A 24 7.30 1.35 5.02
N HIS A 25 8.55 0.89 5.01
CA HIS A 25 8.90 -0.53 5.16
C HIS A 25 8.94 -1.02 6.62
N LYS A 26 9.02 -0.10 7.60
CA LYS A 26 9.13 -0.42 9.02
C LYS A 26 7.86 -0.11 9.81
N LEU A 27 7.02 0.78 9.29
CA LEU A 27 5.79 1.25 9.93
C LEU A 27 4.62 1.05 8.98
N SER A 28 3.54 0.46 9.49
CA SER A 28 2.27 0.37 8.77
C SER A 28 1.56 1.72 8.82
N ILE A 29 1.88 2.57 7.84
CA ILE A 29 1.16 3.83 7.61
C ILE A 29 -0.20 3.47 6.96
N PRO A 30 -1.30 4.18 7.28
CA PRO A 30 -2.56 3.97 6.61
C PRO A 30 -2.45 4.14 5.08
N THR A 31 -2.92 3.15 4.33
CA THR A 31 -2.84 3.12 2.86
C THR A 31 -4.19 2.73 2.24
N MET A 32 -4.34 2.94 0.93
CA MET A 32 -5.43 2.36 0.15
C MET A 32 -4.89 1.26 -0.76
N ALA A 33 -5.50 0.08 -0.73
CA ALA A 33 -5.18 -1.00 -1.66
C ALA A 33 -6.35 -1.22 -2.62
N ILE A 34 -6.07 -1.19 -3.92
CA ILE A 34 -7.07 -1.41 -4.95
C ILE A 34 -7.04 -2.87 -5.37
N ILE A 35 -8.14 -3.58 -5.12
CA ILE A 35 -8.35 -4.96 -5.55
C ILE A 35 -9.50 -5.03 -6.55
N GLY A 36 -9.52 -6.06 -7.37
CA GLY A 36 -10.47 -6.15 -8.47
C GLY A 36 -10.15 -7.31 -9.39
N ASP A 37 -11.18 -7.87 -10.01
CA ASP A 37 -11.01 -8.90 -11.03
C ASP A 37 -10.18 -8.36 -12.21
N GLN A 38 -9.54 -9.25 -12.99
CA GLN A 38 -8.86 -8.82 -14.20
C GLN A 38 -9.83 -8.02 -15.10
N SER A 39 -9.36 -6.89 -15.64
CA SER A 39 -10.16 -5.99 -16.48
C SER A 39 -11.40 -5.36 -15.83
N SER A 40 -11.49 -5.33 -14.49
CA SER A 40 -12.56 -4.62 -13.76
C SER A 40 -12.43 -3.09 -13.77
N GLY A 41 -11.35 -2.54 -14.31
CA GLY A 41 -11.13 -1.09 -14.40
C GLY A 41 -10.32 -0.48 -13.24
N LYS A 42 -9.58 -1.29 -12.47
CA LYS A 42 -8.66 -0.83 -11.40
C LYS A 42 -7.77 0.35 -11.81
N SER A 43 -7.03 0.20 -12.91
CA SER A 43 -6.14 1.25 -13.42
C SER A 43 -6.90 2.52 -13.79
N SER A 44 -8.17 2.42 -14.21
CA SER A 44 -8.99 3.61 -14.49
C SER A 44 -9.40 4.36 -13.23
N VAL A 45 -9.73 3.63 -12.17
CA VAL A 45 -10.01 4.21 -10.85
C VAL A 45 -8.75 4.89 -10.31
N LEU A 46 -7.59 4.24 -10.43
CA LEU A 46 -6.29 4.80 -10.04
C LEU A 46 -5.97 6.11 -10.74
N GLU A 47 -6.12 6.14 -12.06
CA GLU A 47 -5.89 7.35 -12.85
C GLU A 47 -6.86 8.47 -12.45
N ALA A 48 -8.13 8.15 -12.18
CA ALA A 48 -9.09 9.17 -11.76
C ALA A 48 -8.75 9.78 -10.39
N ILE A 49 -8.11 9.00 -9.50
CA ILE A 49 -7.71 9.45 -8.17
C ILE A 49 -6.36 10.18 -8.22
N THR A 50 -5.37 9.62 -8.92
CA THR A 50 -3.98 10.10 -8.92
C THR A 50 -3.65 11.05 -10.06
N LYS A 51 -4.48 11.09 -11.11
CA LYS A 51 -4.23 11.77 -12.40
C LYS A 51 -2.98 11.25 -13.15
N LEU A 52 -2.35 10.17 -12.68
CA LEU A 52 -1.23 9.52 -13.36
C LEU A 52 -1.77 8.53 -14.38
N SER A 53 -1.12 8.40 -15.54
CA SER A 53 -1.51 7.44 -16.57
C SER A 53 -0.88 6.08 -16.34
N PHE A 54 -1.66 5.11 -15.85
CA PHE A 54 -1.21 3.73 -15.69
C PHE A 54 -1.31 2.96 -17.01
N PRO A 55 -0.39 2.01 -17.29
CA PRO A 55 -0.44 1.20 -18.49
C PRO A 55 -1.71 0.34 -18.52
N ARG A 56 -2.38 0.34 -19.66
CA ARG A 56 -3.57 -0.48 -19.94
C ARG A 56 -3.24 -1.36 -21.14
N ASN A 57 -2.93 -2.64 -20.93
CA ASN A 57 -2.74 -3.60 -22.02
C ASN A 57 -3.91 -4.59 -22.06
N LYS A 58 -4.20 -5.20 -23.21
CA LYS A 58 -5.27 -6.23 -23.32
C LYS A 58 -4.97 -7.51 -22.52
N GLY A 59 -3.74 -7.68 -22.02
CA GLY A 59 -3.32 -8.77 -21.13
C GLY A 59 -3.34 -8.38 -19.64
N MET A 60 -2.64 -9.13 -18.78
CA MET A 60 -2.48 -8.75 -17.36
C MET A 60 -1.68 -7.43 -17.26
N CYS A 61 -2.38 -6.32 -17.01
CA CYS A 61 -1.77 -4.98 -16.91
C CYS A 61 -0.84 -4.85 -15.70
N THR A 62 -1.22 -5.42 -14.56
CA THR A 62 -0.53 -5.27 -13.28
C THR A 62 0.06 -6.62 -12.89
N ARG A 63 1.37 -6.78 -13.13
CA ARG A 63 2.13 -8.03 -12.91
C ARG A 63 2.86 -8.10 -11.56
N PHE A 64 2.86 -6.99 -10.83
CA PHE A 64 3.44 -6.86 -9.50
C PHE A 64 2.70 -5.73 -8.77
N ALA A 65 2.80 -5.67 -7.45
CA ALA A 65 2.19 -4.58 -6.69
C ALA A 65 2.88 -3.26 -7.02
N THR A 66 2.10 -2.24 -7.38
CA THR A 66 2.62 -0.89 -7.66
C THR A 66 2.13 0.07 -6.59
N GLN A 67 3.03 0.49 -5.70
CA GLN A 67 2.73 1.46 -4.66
C GLN A 67 3.03 2.87 -5.17
N VAL A 68 1.99 3.69 -5.31
CA VAL A 68 2.11 5.11 -5.64
C VAL A 68 1.94 5.95 -4.39
N THR A 69 2.97 6.70 -4.05
CA THR A 69 2.98 7.66 -2.95
C THR A 69 2.91 9.08 -3.54
N LEU A 70 1.77 9.74 -3.37
CA LEU A 70 1.62 11.16 -3.65
C LEU A 70 2.07 11.95 -2.43
N ARG A 71 3.01 12.88 -2.63
CA ARG A 71 3.58 13.72 -1.58
C ARG A 71 3.38 15.18 -1.91
N ARG A 72 2.92 15.92 -0.91
CA ARG A 72 2.88 17.37 -0.98
C ARG A 72 4.24 17.94 -0.63
N ASP A 73 4.77 18.76 -1.51
CA ASP A 73 5.98 19.53 -1.27
C ASP A 73 5.85 20.93 -1.89
N HIS A 74 5.60 21.92 -1.02
CA HIS A 74 5.43 23.32 -1.41
C HIS A 74 6.72 23.98 -1.91
N THR A 75 7.89 23.33 -1.72
CA THR A 75 9.17 23.86 -2.20
C THR A 75 9.39 23.57 -3.69
N LEU A 76 8.63 22.62 -4.26
CA LEU A 76 8.73 22.25 -5.67
C LEU A 76 7.83 23.14 -6.54
N GLN A 77 8.37 23.57 -7.68
CA GLN A 77 7.61 24.34 -8.69
C GLN A 77 6.77 23.45 -9.62
N GLY A 78 6.95 22.13 -9.56
CA GLY A 78 6.24 21.15 -10.37
C GLY A 78 6.43 19.74 -9.85
N ASP A 79 5.87 18.77 -10.57
CA ASP A 79 5.90 17.37 -10.15
C ASP A 79 7.27 16.74 -10.39
N VAL A 80 7.82 16.14 -9.34
CA VAL A 80 9.03 15.33 -9.37
C VAL A 80 8.63 13.89 -9.10
N VAL A 81 8.95 13.01 -10.03
CA VAL A 81 8.67 11.57 -9.90
C VAL A 81 9.97 10.84 -9.59
N SER A 82 9.93 9.87 -8.67
CA SER A 82 11.01 8.93 -8.40
C SER A 82 10.45 7.52 -8.34
N ALA A 83 11.27 6.52 -8.62
CA ALA A 83 10.87 5.12 -8.52
C ALA A 83 11.95 4.27 -7.85
N ARG A 84 11.49 3.25 -7.12
CA ARG A 84 12.34 2.36 -6.34
C ARG A 84 11.79 0.95 -6.34
N ILE A 85 12.69 -0.03 -6.34
CA ILE A 85 12.43 -1.43 -6.03
C ILE A 85 13.40 -1.86 -4.94
N GLU A 86 12.89 -2.52 -3.91
CA GLU A 86 13.71 -3.02 -2.80
C GLU A 86 14.78 -4.01 -3.31
N GLY A 87 16.03 -3.85 -2.86
CA GLY A 87 17.14 -4.73 -3.27
C GLY A 87 17.68 -4.52 -4.69
N LYS A 88 17.21 -3.51 -5.45
CA LYS A 88 17.68 -3.21 -6.82
C LYS A 88 18.41 -1.86 -6.90
N PRO A 89 19.69 -1.76 -6.48
CA PRO A 89 20.42 -0.48 -6.44
C PRO A 89 20.53 0.18 -7.82
N ASP A 90 20.87 -0.57 -8.88
CA ASP A 90 21.04 -0.03 -10.23
C ASP A 90 19.75 0.62 -10.78
N PHE A 91 18.60 0.01 -10.50
CA PHE A 91 17.29 0.58 -10.85
C PHE A 91 17.01 1.84 -10.03
N ASN A 92 17.27 1.77 -8.72
CA ASN A 92 17.00 2.88 -7.79
C ASN A 92 17.86 4.11 -8.11
N GLU A 93 19.12 3.93 -8.49
CA GLU A 93 20.03 5.01 -8.89
C GLU A 93 19.60 5.68 -10.20
N ARG A 94 19.08 4.88 -11.15
CA ARG A 94 18.56 5.41 -12.43
C ARG A 94 17.30 6.24 -12.24
N PHE A 95 16.43 5.84 -11.32
CA PHE A 95 15.11 6.45 -11.11
C PHE A 95 14.98 7.28 -9.84
N ILE A 96 16.10 7.81 -9.30
CA ILE A 96 16.09 8.80 -8.21
C ILE A 96 15.24 10.03 -8.61
N ILE A 97 15.36 10.47 -9.85
CA ILE A 97 14.53 11.51 -10.46
C ILE A 97 14.20 11.08 -11.89
N VAL A 98 12.93 10.83 -12.17
CA VAL A 98 12.43 10.57 -13.51
C VAL A 98 12.47 11.88 -14.29
N LYS A 99 13.45 12.02 -15.18
CA LYS A 99 13.60 13.18 -16.07
C LYS A 99 12.99 12.90 -17.44
N PRO A 100 12.46 13.92 -18.14
CA PRO A 100 12.09 13.77 -19.55
C PRO A 100 13.29 13.25 -20.38
N PRO A 101 13.08 12.32 -21.32
CA PRO A 101 11.80 11.87 -21.87
C PRO A 101 11.15 10.70 -21.11
N ALA A 102 11.76 10.20 -20.02
CA ALA A 102 11.18 9.11 -19.24
C ALA A 102 9.84 9.55 -18.64
N THR A 103 8.83 8.69 -18.79
CA THR A 103 7.48 8.92 -18.27
C THR A 103 7.16 7.87 -17.23
N PHE A 104 6.08 8.08 -16.48
CA PHE A 104 5.55 7.06 -15.56
C PHE A 104 5.40 5.67 -16.22
N GLN A 105 5.04 5.66 -17.51
CA GLN A 105 4.89 4.43 -18.27
C GLN A 105 6.22 3.73 -18.58
N SER A 106 7.27 4.49 -18.94
CA SER A 106 8.59 3.89 -19.22
C SER A 106 9.22 3.27 -17.96
N VAL A 107 8.98 3.87 -16.79
CA VAL A 107 9.40 3.30 -15.49
C VAL A 107 8.76 1.93 -15.26
N ILE A 108 7.45 1.81 -15.54
CA ILE A 108 6.74 0.54 -15.37
C ILE A 108 7.22 -0.49 -16.40
N GLU A 109 7.46 -0.10 -17.64
CA GLU A 109 8.00 -1.00 -18.67
C GLU A 109 9.38 -1.55 -18.30
N GLU A 110 10.29 -0.70 -17.79
CA GLU A 110 11.60 -1.15 -17.29
C GLU A 110 11.45 -2.04 -16.04
N ALA A 111 10.55 -1.71 -15.13
CA ALA A 111 10.27 -2.57 -13.97
C ALA A 111 9.70 -3.92 -14.39
N VAL A 112 8.83 -3.98 -15.41
CA VAL A 112 8.33 -5.25 -15.97
C VAL A 112 9.48 -6.05 -16.55
N ALA A 113 10.37 -5.44 -17.33
CA ALA A 113 11.52 -6.14 -17.91
C ALA A 113 12.50 -6.68 -16.84
N LEU A 114 12.61 -5.97 -15.71
CA LEU A 114 13.48 -6.36 -14.60
C LEU A 114 12.88 -7.44 -13.70
N LEU A 115 11.57 -7.34 -13.41
CA LEU A 115 10.88 -8.17 -12.42
C LEU A 115 10.22 -9.41 -13.02
N CYS A 116 9.80 -9.34 -14.28
CA CYS A 116 9.10 -10.41 -14.97
C CYS A 116 9.99 -10.97 -16.08
N THR A 117 10.53 -12.17 -15.87
CA THR A 117 11.36 -12.89 -16.85
C THR A 117 10.58 -14.01 -17.52
N ASP A 118 11.12 -14.60 -18.59
CA ASP A 118 10.53 -15.76 -19.25
C ASP A 118 10.31 -16.90 -18.24
N GLY A 119 9.04 -17.24 -17.98
CA GLY A 119 8.61 -18.23 -17.00
C GLY A 119 8.13 -17.68 -15.65
N ARG A 120 8.29 -16.37 -15.36
CA ARG A 120 7.69 -15.69 -14.19
C ARG A 120 6.87 -14.48 -14.63
N PRO A 121 5.57 -14.67 -14.94
CA PRO A 121 4.72 -13.59 -15.42
C PRO A 121 4.32 -12.60 -14.31
N ILE A 122 4.45 -12.98 -13.04
CA ILE A 122 4.12 -12.17 -11.86
C ILE A 122 5.31 -12.17 -10.90
N SER A 123 5.54 -11.04 -10.23
CA SER A 123 6.51 -10.89 -9.16
C SER A 123 5.84 -10.46 -7.84
N GLU A 124 6.36 -10.98 -6.72
CA GLU A 124 5.98 -10.52 -5.37
C GLU A 124 6.76 -9.27 -4.93
N GLU A 125 7.75 -8.84 -5.73
CA GLU A 125 8.45 -7.57 -5.54
C GLU A 125 7.50 -6.38 -5.78
N VAL A 126 7.81 -5.24 -5.17
CA VAL A 126 6.95 -4.04 -5.19
C VAL A 126 7.66 -2.92 -5.92
N LEU A 127 6.98 -2.32 -6.90
CA LEU A 127 7.43 -1.07 -7.50
C LEU A 127 6.88 0.10 -6.70
N GLU A 128 7.76 0.86 -6.06
CA GLU A 128 7.40 2.08 -5.34
C GLU A 128 7.64 3.29 -6.22
N ILE A 129 6.59 4.05 -6.50
CA ILE A 129 6.67 5.30 -7.25
C ILE A 129 6.26 6.43 -6.31
N THR A 130 7.10 7.45 -6.19
CA THR A 130 6.80 8.65 -5.41
C THR A 130 6.63 9.82 -6.36
N VAL A 131 5.49 10.49 -6.27
CA VAL A 131 5.21 11.74 -6.99
C VAL A 131 5.13 12.86 -5.97
N SER A 132 6.10 13.77 -6.01
CA SER A 132 6.18 14.92 -5.11
C SER A 132 5.85 16.18 -5.87
N GLY A 133 4.96 17.02 -5.35
CA GLY A 133 4.61 18.28 -5.98
C GLY A 133 3.79 19.19 -5.06
N PRO A 134 3.55 20.45 -5.46
CA PRO A 134 3.01 21.47 -4.55
C PRO A 134 1.54 21.26 -4.17
N THR A 135 0.77 20.55 -4.99
CA THR A 135 -0.69 20.48 -4.89
C THR A 135 -1.25 19.09 -4.54
N HIS A 136 -0.41 18.05 -4.58
CA HIS A 136 -0.86 16.68 -4.35
C HIS A 136 -1.41 16.48 -2.93
N PRO A 137 -2.48 15.69 -2.74
CA PRO A 137 -2.86 15.21 -1.43
C PRO A 137 -1.87 14.11 -0.98
N PRO A 138 -1.48 14.05 0.31
CA PRO A 138 -0.68 12.94 0.79
C PRO A 138 -1.51 11.68 0.83
N LEU A 139 -1.14 10.75 -0.04
CA LEU A 139 -1.91 9.55 -0.30
C LEU A 139 -0.95 8.44 -0.74
N ILE A 140 -1.10 7.26 -0.13
CA ILE A 140 -0.44 6.05 -0.61
C ILE A 140 -1.54 5.14 -1.17
N ILE A 141 -1.45 4.85 -2.46
CA ILE A 141 -2.31 3.87 -3.11
C ILE A 141 -1.45 2.71 -3.62
N VAL A 142 -1.90 1.50 -3.38
CA VAL A 142 -1.30 0.28 -3.92
C VAL A 142 -2.22 -0.28 -5.00
N ASP A 143 -1.73 -0.34 -6.23
CA ASP A 143 -2.34 -1.13 -7.30
C ASP A 143 -1.92 -2.59 -7.14
N LEU A 144 -2.89 -3.49 -7.08
CA LEU A 144 -2.65 -4.90 -6.90
C LEU A 144 -3.03 -5.70 -8.15
N PRO A 145 -2.32 -6.81 -8.43
CA PRO A 145 -2.67 -7.72 -9.51
C PRO A 145 -4.13 -8.14 -9.47
N GLY A 146 -4.77 -8.17 -10.64
CA GLY A 146 -6.17 -8.53 -10.74
C GLY A 146 -6.42 -10.01 -10.50
N PHE A 147 -7.50 -10.35 -9.80
CA PHE A 147 -7.84 -11.75 -9.57
C PHE A 147 -8.13 -12.47 -10.89
N VAL A 148 -7.55 -13.67 -11.01
CA VAL A 148 -7.74 -14.61 -12.12
C VAL A 148 -8.30 -15.91 -11.55
N ARG A 149 -9.24 -16.54 -12.27
CA ARG A 149 -9.88 -17.79 -11.83
C ARG A 149 -9.33 -19.04 -12.52
N ILE A 150 -8.88 -18.88 -13.75
CA ILE A 150 -8.43 -19.96 -14.63
C ILE A 150 -7.15 -19.47 -15.29
N THR A 151 -6.13 -20.33 -15.32
CA THR A 151 -4.88 -20.09 -16.03
C THR A 151 -5.00 -20.61 -17.46
N LEU A 152 -4.41 -19.88 -18.41
CA LEU A 152 -4.28 -20.40 -19.78
C LEU A 152 -3.24 -21.52 -19.83
N ASP A 153 -3.29 -22.38 -20.86
CA ASP A 153 -2.39 -23.55 -21.00
C ASP A 153 -0.89 -23.21 -20.98
N ASN A 154 -0.54 -21.96 -21.29
CA ASN A 154 0.84 -21.46 -21.32
C ASN A 154 1.24 -20.67 -20.05
N GLU A 155 0.34 -20.57 -19.06
CA GLU A 155 0.58 -19.88 -17.80
C GLU A 155 0.86 -20.88 -16.67
N ALA A 156 1.57 -20.43 -15.64
CA ALA A 156 1.87 -21.26 -14.49
C ALA A 156 0.55 -21.60 -13.74
N PRO A 157 0.30 -22.87 -13.38
CA PRO A 157 -0.96 -23.28 -12.76
C PRO A 157 -1.18 -22.67 -11.36
N ASP A 158 -0.12 -22.20 -10.70
CA ASP A 158 -0.13 -21.56 -9.38
C ASP A 158 -0.32 -20.03 -9.44
N LEU A 159 -0.57 -19.46 -10.63
CA LEU A 159 -0.79 -18.03 -10.83
C LEU A 159 -1.92 -17.45 -9.96
N PRO A 160 -3.11 -18.09 -9.83
CA PRO A 160 -4.20 -17.55 -9.01
C PRO A 160 -3.83 -17.46 -7.54
N ASP A 161 -3.11 -18.47 -7.03
CA ASP A 161 -2.67 -18.51 -5.64
C ASP A 161 -1.57 -17.47 -5.37
N THR A 162 -0.67 -17.27 -6.34
CA THR A 162 0.36 -16.23 -6.26
C THR A 162 -0.26 -14.83 -6.20
N ILE A 163 -1.25 -14.53 -7.04
CA ILE A 163 -2.00 -13.26 -7.00
C ILE A 163 -2.68 -13.07 -5.65
N ARG A 164 -3.33 -14.13 -5.14
CA ARG A 164 -4.00 -14.08 -3.84
C ARG A 164 -2.99 -13.80 -2.72
N ARG A 165 -1.82 -14.44 -2.71
CA ARG A 165 -0.75 -14.19 -1.71
C ARG A 165 -0.27 -12.74 -1.75
N ILE A 166 -0.01 -12.20 -2.93
CA ILE A 166 0.38 -10.78 -3.10
C ILE A 166 -0.69 -9.87 -2.52
N ASN A 167 -1.94 -10.08 -2.91
CA ASN A 167 -3.05 -9.22 -2.48
C ASN A 167 -3.27 -9.31 -0.97
N GLN A 168 -3.18 -10.52 -0.39
CA GLN A 168 -3.34 -10.78 1.04
C GLN A 168 -2.36 -9.99 1.91
N LYS A 169 -1.10 -9.85 1.48
CA LYS A 169 -0.07 -9.05 2.20
C LYS A 169 -0.54 -7.62 2.51
N TYR A 170 -1.37 -7.03 1.64
CA TYR A 170 -1.86 -5.67 1.80
C TYR A 170 -3.24 -5.61 2.48
N ILE A 171 -4.17 -6.48 2.08
CA ILE A 171 -5.55 -6.42 2.58
C ILE A 171 -5.71 -6.97 4.00
N GLN A 172 -4.79 -7.81 4.48
CA GLN A 172 -4.80 -8.30 5.87
C GLN A 172 -4.43 -7.20 6.89
N ASN A 173 -3.67 -6.20 6.46
CA ASN A 173 -3.29 -5.10 7.35
C ASN A 173 -4.53 -4.26 7.71
N PRO A 174 -4.88 -4.11 9.00
CA PRO A 174 -6.07 -3.38 9.43
C PRO A 174 -6.03 -1.88 9.11
N ARG A 175 -4.83 -1.32 8.86
CA ARG A 175 -4.62 0.08 8.46
C ARG A 175 -4.76 0.31 6.95
N THR A 176 -5.02 -0.74 6.18
CA THR A 176 -5.26 -0.65 4.75
C THR A 176 -6.74 -0.54 4.48
N ILE A 177 -7.17 0.55 3.83
CA ILE A 177 -8.50 0.70 3.27
C ILE A 177 -8.55 -0.10 1.96
N ILE A 178 -9.53 -1.00 1.85
CA ILE A 178 -9.71 -1.86 0.69
C ILE A 178 -10.65 -1.16 -0.30
N LEU A 179 -10.15 -0.84 -1.48
CA LEU A 179 -10.95 -0.35 -2.59
C LEU A 179 -11.28 -1.51 -3.53
N ALA A 180 -12.48 -2.06 -3.42
CA ALA A 180 -12.91 -3.22 -4.19
C ALA A 180 -13.59 -2.78 -5.50
N VAL A 181 -12.87 -2.90 -6.62
CA VAL A 181 -13.36 -2.49 -7.94
C VAL A 181 -14.20 -3.60 -8.56
N VAL A 182 -15.48 -3.31 -8.80
CA VAL A 182 -16.49 -4.25 -9.30
C VAL A 182 -16.97 -3.81 -10.68
N ASN A 183 -16.98 -4.74 -11.63
CA ASN A 183 -17.52 -4.49 -12.97
C ASN A 183 -19.05 -4.57 -12.95
N ALA A 184 -19.74 -3.53 -13.42
CA ALA A 184 -21.20 -3.49 -13.47
C ALA A 184 -21.83 -4.46 -14.50
N GLU A 185 -21.06 -4.94 -15.49
CA GLU A 185 -21.51 -5.94 -16.46
C GLU A 185 -21.84 -7.29 -15.79
N ASN A 186 -21.24 -7.58 -14.63
CA ASN A 186 -21.37 -8.86 -13.94
C ASN A 186 -22.26 -8.72 -12.69
N ASP A 187 -22.91 -9.80 -12.25
CA ASP A 187 -23.63 -9.81 -10.98
C ASP A 187 -22.66 -9.57 -9.79
N VAL A 188 -23.04 -8.70 -8.87
CA VAL A 188 -22.28 -8.34 -7.67
C VAL A 188 -21.85 -9.54 -6.82
N ASN A 189 -22.64 -10.62 -6.81
CA ASN A 189 -22.37 -11.85 -6.08
C ASN A 189 -21.22 -12.66 -6.66
N THR A 190 -20.88 -12.42 -7.93
CA THR A 190 -19.79 -13.12 -8.60
C THR A 190 -18.44 -12.43 -8.43
N SER A 191 -18.36 -11.25 -7.82
CA SER A 191 -17.10 -10.52 -7.69
C SER A 191 -16.12 -11.23 -6.75
N ALA A 192 -14.96 -11.64 -7.25
CA ALA A 192 -13.92 -12.23 -6.39
C ALA A 192 -13.33 -11.16 -5.45
N ALA A 193 -13.22 -9.92 -5.93
CA ALA A 193 -12.77 -8.79 -5.13
C ALA A 193 -13.61 -8.56 -3.87
N LEU A 194 -14.95 -8.63 -3.97
CA LEU A 194 -15.81 -8.51 -2.79
C LEU A 194 -15.74 -9.72 -1.87
N ALA A 195 -15.55 -10.92 -2.42
CA ALA A 195 -15.37 -12.13 -1.61
C ALA A 195 -14.07 -12.06 -0.79
N GLU A 196 -12.97 -11.68 -1.41
CA GLU A 196 -11.67 -11.50 -0.75
C GLU A 196 -11.68 -10.36 0.27
N ALA A 197 -12.35 -9.24 -0.05
CA ALA A 197 -12.56 -8.16 0.92
C ALA A 197 -13.36 -8.63 2.14
N ASN A 198 -14.46 -9.37 1.95
CA ASN A 198 -15.29 -9.85 3.04
C ASN A 198 -14.59 -10.87 3.95
N GLN A 199 -13.64 -11.65 3.42
CA GLN A 199 -12.81 -12.55 4.24
C GLN A 199 -11.88 -11.79 5.19
N ASN A 200 -11.36 -10.62 4.76
CA ASN A 200 -10.38 -9.83 5.53
C ASN A 200 -11.01 -8.65 6.29
N ASP A 201 -12.23 -8.27 5.95
CA ASP A 201 -13.04 -7.23 6.60
C ASP A 201 -14.53 -7.63 6.60
N PRO A 202 -14.94 -8.63 7.41
CA PRO A 202 -16.33 -9.10 7.46
C PRO A 202 -17.34 -8.03 7.90
N GLY A 203 -16.88 -7.04 8.68
CA GLY A 203 -17.71 -5.91 9.13
C GLY A 203 -17.82 -4.77 8.10
N GLY A 204 -17.05 -4.85 7.01
CA GLY A 204 -16.98 -3.80 5.98
C GLY A 204 -16.55 -2.43 6.53
N GLU A 205 -15.76 -2.39 7.61
CA GLU A 205 -15.38 -1.15 8.29
C GLU A 205 -14.38 -0.31 7.50
N ARG A 206 -13.59 -0.96 6.65
CA ARG A 206 -12.51 -0.37 5.86
C ARG A 206 -12.57 -0.75 4.37
N THR A 207 -13.69 -1.31 3.93
CA THR A 207 -13.91 -1.70 2.53
C THR A 207 -14.88 -0.77 1.81
N ILE A 208 -14.47 -0.24 0.67
CA ILE A 208 -15.27 0.60 -0.23
C ILE A 208 -15.38 -0.07 -1.59
N PRO A 209 -16.56 -0.56 -1.98
CA PRO A 209 -16.80 -0.99 -3.34
C PRO A 209 -16.90 0.19 -4.30
N ILE A 210 -16.22 0.09 -5.43
CA ILE A 210 -16.30 1.05 -6.54
C ILE A 210 -16.81 0.31 -7.78
N VAL A 211 -18.02 0.65 -8.19
CA VAL A 211 -18.68 0.07 -9.36
C VAL A 211 -18.25 0.84 -10.60
N THR A 212 -17.77 0.12 -11.61
CA THR A 212 -17.25 0.66 -12.88
C THR A 212 -18.00 0.09 -14.08
N LYS A 213 -17.77 0.65 -15.27
CA LYS A 213 -18.39 0.23 -16.56
C LYS A 213 -19.92 0.24 -16.53
N ILE A 214 -20.50 1.20 -15.83
CA ILE A 214 -21.94 1.38 -15.71
C ILE A 214 -22.64 1.67 -17.05
N ASP A 215 -21.88 2.09 -18.05
CA ASP A 215 -22.29 2.34 -19.43
C ASP A 215 -22.54 1.05 -20.23
N ARG A 216 -22.07 -0.10 -19.75
CA ARG A 216 -22.14 -1.39 -20.44
C ARG A 216 -23.11 -2.38 -19.81
N ILE A 217 -23.95 -1.90 -18.90
CA ILE A 217 -24.96 -2.73 -18.25
C ILE A 217 -26.02 -3.13 -19.28
N GLU A 218 -26.32 -4.43 -19.36
CA GLU A 218 -27.41 -4.94 -20.19
C GLU A 218 -28.78 -4.55 -19.60
N ASN A 219 -29.78 -4.39 -20.48
CA ASN A 219 -31.14 -4.03 -20.10
C ASN A 219 -31.69 -5.00 -19.03
N GLY A 220 -31.94 -4.50 -17.81
CA GLY A 220 -32.55 -5.25 -16.71
C GLY A 220 -31.73 -5.25 -15.41
N LEU A 221 -30.41 -5.08 -15.46
CA LEU A 221 -29.55 -5.06 -14.27
C LEU A 221 -29.43 -3.67 -13.61
N HIS A 222 -29.93 -2.61 -14.27
CA HIS A 222 -29.83 -1.24 -13.76
C HIS A 222 -30.55 -1.06 -12.42
N THR A 223 -31.76 -1.58 -12.27
CA THR A 223 -32.54 -1.48 -11.02
C THR A 223 -31.80 -2.13 -9.86
N ASP A 224 -31.25 -3.32 -10.11
CA ASP A 224 -30.44 -4.07 -9.15
C ASP A 224 -29.21 -3.27 -8.71
N TRP A 225 -28.51 -2.65 -9.67
CA TRP A 225 -27.36 -1.80 -9.36
C TRP A 225 -27.75 -0.54 -8.60
N VAL A 226 -28.88 0.09 -8.90
CA VAL A 226 -29.37 1.25 -8.13
C VAL A 226 -29.66 0.84 -6.68
N GLU A 227 -30.23 -0.33 -6.42
CA GLU A 227 -30.44 -0.84 -5.06
C GLU A 227 -29.13 -1.16 -4.33
N VAL A 228 -28.14 -1.74 -5.03
CA VAL A 228 -26.80 -1.99 -4.49
C VAL A 228 -26.10 -0.68 -4.15
N LEU A 229 -26.11 0.31 -5.05
CA LEU A 229 -25.49 1.63 -4.84
C LEU A 229 -26.15 2.42 -3.70
N ASN A 230 -27.45 2.22 -3.50
CA ASN A 230 -28.20 2.76 -2.37
C ASN A 230 -28.05 1.94 -1.09
N ASN A 231 -27.20 0.90 -1.10
CA ASN A 231 -26.87 0.08 0.07
C ASN A 231 -28.07 -0.73 0.61
N ARG A 232 -29.04 -1.08 -0.25
CA ARG A 232 -30.28 -1.79 0.13
C ARG A 232 -30.19 -3.29 -0.08
N ARG A 233 -29.49 -3.75 -1.12
CA ARG A 233 -29.39 -5.18 -1.47
C ARG A 233 -28.23 -5.88 -0.76
N LYS A 234 -27.05 -5.27 -0.77
CA LYS A 234 -25.87 -5.70 -0.02
C LYS A 234 -25.36 -4.50 0.76
N PHE A 235 -25.32 -4.63 2.08
CA PHE A 235 -24.92 -3.53 2.95
C PHE A 235 -23.40 -3.48 3.11
N MET A 236 -22.82 -2.30 2.92
CA MET A 236 -21.43 -1.97 3.19
C MET A 236 -21.38 -0.71 4.06
N ARG A 237 -20.57 -0.71 5.12
CA ARG A 237 -20.58 0.36 6.13
C ARG A 237 -20.14 1.70 5.57
N LEU A 238 -19.17 1.70 4.65
CA LEU A 238 -18.68 2.90 3.98
C LEU A 238 -19.53 3.32 2.77
N GLY A 239 -20.49 2.47 2.37
CA GLY A 239 -21.33 2.61 1.19
C GLY A 239 -20.62 2.22 -0.10
N TYR A 240 -21.39 2.22 -1.18
CA TYR A 240 -20.90 1.98 -2.54
C TYR A 240 -20.64 3.30 -3.26
N LEU A 241 -19.68 3.29 -4.16
CA LEU A 241 -19.38 4.39 -5.07
C LEU A 241 -19.47 3.91 -6.52
N THR A 242 -19.75 4.83 -7.45
CA THR A 242 -19.80 4.52 -8.88
C THR A 242 -19.16 5.61 -9.72
N MET A 243 -18.52 5.20 -10.82
CA MET A 243 -17.91 6.10 -11.79
C MET A 243 -17.88 5.51 -13.19
N ARG A 244 -17.85 6.39 -14.20
CA ARG A 244 -17.65 6.02 -15.60
C ARG A 244 -16.17 6.09 -15.95
N ASN A 245 -15.66 4.99 -16.49
CA ASN A 245 -14.31 4.92 -17.02
C ASN A 245 -14.34 5.17 -18.53
N ALA A 246 -13.34 5.89 -19.05
CA ALA A 246 -13.17 5.99 -20.50
C ALA A 246 -12.78 4.61 -21.06
N ALA A 247 -13.43 4.20 -22.16
CA ALA A 247 -13.08 2.95 -22.83
C ALA A 247 -11.63 3.00 -23.35
N PHE A 248 -11.02 1.82 -23.54
CA PHE A 248 -9.64 1.73 -24.04
C PHE A 248 -9.45 2.46 -25.38
N GLU A 249 -10.47 2.42 -26.25
CA GLU A 249 -10.49 3.04 -27.58
C GLU A 249 -10.71 4.56 -27.55
N GLU A 250 -11.43 5.06 -26.54
CA GLU A 250 -11.74 6.49 -26.38
C GLU A 250 -10.57 7.28 -25.76
N LYS A 251 -9.64 6.59 -25.11
CA LYS A 251 -8.64 7.23 -24.24
C LYS A 251 -7.47 7.87 -24.98
N SER A 252 -7.19 7.45 -26.21
CA SER A 252 -6.17 8.05 -27.07
C SER A 252 -6.61 9.37 -27.69
N SER A 253 -7.91 9.69 -27.66
CA SER A 253 -8.50 10.88 -28.26
C SER A 253 -9.18 11.83 -27.27
N MET A 254 -9.48 11.37 -26.05
CA MET A 254 -10.32 12.12 -25.10
C MET A 254 -9.51 12.82 -24.00
N SER A 255 -9.75 14.12 -23.81
CA SER A 255 -9.19 14.89 -22.70
C SER A 255 -9.88 14.56 -21.36
N TRP A 256 -9.26 14.94 -20.24
CA TRP A 256 -9.88 14.80 -18.91
C TRP A 256 -11.22 15.51 -18.79
N ASP A 257 -11.35 16.69 -19.40
CA ASP A 257 -12.58 17.48 -19.37
C ASP A 257 -13.69 16.81 -20.20
N GLN A 258 -13.35 16.28 -21.37
CA GLN A 258 -14.30 15.53 -22.20
C GLN A 258 -14.78 14.26 -21.48
N ALA A 259 -13.89 13.53 -20.81
CA ALA A 259 -14.25 12.35 -20.02
C ALA A 259 -15.18 12.69 -18.85
N ARG A 260 -15.08 13.91 -18.30
CA ARG A 260 -15.98 14.41 -17.26
C ARG A 260 -17.35 14.76 -17.83
N GLU A 261 -17.42 15.48 -18.95
CA GLU A 261 -18.69 15.80 -19.61
C GLU A 261 -19.47 14.54 -20.00
N GLU A 262 -18.77 13.52 -20.52
CA GLU A 262 -19.35 12.23 -20.86
C GLU A 262 -19.86 11.47 -19.63
N GLU A 263 -19.15 11.56 -18.51
CA GLU A 263 -19.61 11.01 -17.23
C GLU A 263 -20.87 11.73 -16.72
N ASP A 264 -20.88 13.06 -16.78
CA ASP A 264 -22.02 13.87 -16.35
C ASP A 264 -23.26 13.58 -17.20
N LYS A 265 -23.11 13.38 -18.53
CA LYS A 265 -24.22 12.95 -19.41
C LYS A 265 -24.82 11.63 -18.97
N VAL A 266 -24.00 10.62 -18.67
CA VAL A 266 -24.49 9.31 -18.22
C VAL A 266 -25.20 9.42 -16.88
N PHE A 267 -24.63 10.12 -15.91
CA PHE A 267 -25.24 10.24 -14.58
C PHE A 267 -26.43 11.20 -14.50
N SER A 268 -26.64 12.03 -15.53
CA SER A 268 -27.82 12.87 -15.71
C SER A 268 -29.01 12.12 -16.34
N SER A 269 -28.79 10.92 -16.87
CA SER A 269 -29.88 10.09 -17.39
C SER A 269 -30.83 9.62 -16.29
N GLU A 270 -32.09 9.35 -16.65
CA GLU A 270 -33.12 8.89 -15.70
C GLU A 270 -32.72 7.58 -15.00
N LEU A 271 -31.94 6.73 -15.66
CA LEU A 271 -31.46 5.44 -15.14
C LEU A 271 -30.65 5.57 -13.84
N TRP A 272 -29.95 6.68 -13.65
CA TRP A 272 -29.08 6.92 -12.49
C TRP A 272 -29.61 8.02 -11.56
N SER A 273 -30.82 8.52 -11.80
CA SER A 273 -31.48 9.53 -10.97
C SER A 273 -31.70 9.07 -9.53
N GLY A 274 -31.95 7.77 -9.34
CA GLY A 274 -32.15 7.14 -8.03
C GLY A 274 -30.88 6.97 -7.19
N VAL A 275 -29.70 7.31 -7.71
CA VAL A 275 -28.42 7.24 -6.98
C VAL A 275 -28.01 8.63 -6.54
N ASP A 276 -27.70 8.76 -5.26
CA ASP A 276 -27.23 10.00 -4.63
C ASP A 276 -25.99 10.58 -5.36
N SER A 277 -26.03 11.89 -5.67
CA SER A 277 -24.95 12.60 -6.36
C SER A 277 -23.61 12.56 -5.59
N SER A 278 -23.63 12.39 -4.27
CA SER A 278 -22.44 12.21 -3.44
C SER A 278 -21.76 10.85 -3.61
N ARG A 279 -22.39 9.91 -4.33
CA ARG A 279 -21.88 8.55 -4.57
C ARG A 279 -21.54 8.25 -6.02
N LYS A 280 -21.88 9.15 -6.94
CA LYS A 280 -21.68 8.97 -8.38
C LYS A 280 -20.78 10.06 -8.98
N GLY A 281 -19.88 9.63 -9.86
CA GLY A 281 -18.95 10.50 -10.57
C GLY A 281 -17.58 10.59 -9.90
N ARG A 282 -16.55 10.85 -10.72
CA ARG A 282 -15.14 10.90 -10.31
C ARG A 282 -14.88 11.89 -9.18
N GLU A 283 -15.51 13.06 -9.23
CA GLU A 283 -15.33 14.09 -8.21
C GLU A 283 -15.89 13.65 -6.85
N ALA A 284 -17.10 13.08 -6.86
CA ALA A 284 -17.74 12.56 -5.65
C ALA A 284 -16.94 11.40 -5.05
N VAL A 285 -16.47 10.48 -5.90
CA VAL A 285 -15.57 9.37 -5.50
C VAL A 285 -14.31 9.93 -4.84
N ARG A 286 -13.61 10.87 -5.49
CA ARG A 286 -12.39 11.47 -4.95
C ARG A 286 -12.63 12.13 -3.60
N MET A 287 -13.67 12.95 -3.49
CA MET A 287 -14.02 13.64 -2.24
C MET A 287 -14.37 12.66 -1.11
N ARG A 288 -15.12 11.60 -1.42
CA ARG A 288 -15.46 10.56 -0.43
C ARG A 288 -14.23 9.80 0.04
N LEU A 289 -13.36 9.38 -0.89
CA LEU A 289 -12.12 8.68 -0.59
C LEU A 289 -11.19 9.53 0.30
N SER A 290 -11.04 10.82 -0.01
CA SER A 290 -10.26 11.74 0.83
C SER A 290 -10.79 11.84 2.26
N ASN A 291 -12.12 11.91 2.43
CA ASN A 291 -12.73 11.97 3.76
C ASN A 291 -12.55 10.66 4.54
N VAL A 292 -12.77 9.51 3.91
CA VAL A 292 -12.62 8.21 4.57
C VAL A 292 -11.16 7.97 4.95
N LEU A 293 -10.21 8.35 4.09
CA LEU A 293 -8.79 8.28 4.40
C LEU A 293 -8.45 9.10 5.64
N TYR A 294 -8.91 10.33 5.71
CA TYR A 294 -8.66 11.21 6.85
C TYR A 294 -9.23 10.65 8.16
N GLU A 295 -10.47 10.15 8.14
CA GLU A 295 -11.08 9.55 9.32
C GLU A 295 -10.31 8.29 9.77
N HIS A 296 -9.90 7.46 8.83
CA HIS A 296 -9.12 6.26 9.10
C HIS A 296 -7.73 6.59 9.68
N ILE A 297 -7.01 7.52 9.04
CA ILE A 297 -5.74 8.04 9.57
C ILE A 297 -5.91 8.58 10.98
N SER A 298 -6.92 9.42 11.21
CA SER A 298 -7.11 10.09 12.50
C SER A 298 -7.36 9.08 13.62
N LYS A 299 -8.05 7.97 13.30
CA LYS A 299 -8.28 6.85 14.22
C LYS A 299 -7.00 6.05 14.51
N GLU A 300 -6.15 5.83 13.51
CA GLU A 300 -4.94 5.00 13.63
C GLU A 300 -3.70 5.76 14.14
N LEU A 301 -3.66 7.09 13.99
CA LEU A 301 -2.50 7.91 14.35
C LEU A 301 -2.04 7.76 15.82
N PRO A 302 -2.94 7.68 16.83
CA PRO A 302 -2.52 7.46 18.21
C PRO A 302 -1.84 6.11 18.43
N ALA A 303 -2.30 5.05 17.74
CA ALA A 303 -1.68 3.73 17.82
C ALA A 303 -0.31 3.74 17.14
N LEU A 304 -0.23 4.32 15.94
CA LEU A 304 1.03 4.50 15.21
C LEU A 304 2.06 5.28 16.04
N LYS A 305 1.63 6.33 16.76
CA LYS A 305 2.53 7.07 17.65
C LYS A 305 3.12 6.16 18.74
N ARG A 306 2.30 5.36 19.42
CA ARG A 306 2.79 4.45 20.47
C ARG A 306 3.78 3.41 19.92
N GLU A 307 3.52 2.89 18.72
CA GLU A 307 4.43 1.97 18.04
C GLU A 307 5.78 2.62 17.73
N ILE A 308 5.76 3.87 17.25
CA ILE A 308 6.98 4.64 17.02
C ILE A 308 7.73 4.87 18.33
N ASP A 309 7.04 5.32 19.38
CA ASP A 309 7.66 5.58 20.69
C ASP A 309 8.32 4.29 21.24
N THR A 310 7.63 3.15 21.14
CA THR A 310 8.16 1.84 21.53
C THR A 310 9.37 1.43 20.69
N ALA A 311 9.32 1.63 19.37
CA ALA A 311 10.43 1.32 18.47
C ALA A 311 11.66 2.20 18.76
N VAL A 312 11.44 3.46 19.14
CA VAL A 312 12.49 4.40 19.55
C VAL A 312 13.12 3.96 20.87
N GLU A 313 12.32 3.59 21.87
CA GLU A 313 12.82 3.07 23.15
C GLU A 313 13.67 1.81 22.96
N LYS A 314 13.18 0.86 22.16
CA LYS A 314 13.93 -0.36 21.83
C LYS A 314 15.26 -0.03 21.13
N SER A 315 15.23 0.86 20.13
CA SER A 315 16.44 1.25 19.41
C SER A 315 17.45 1.98 20.29
N LYS A 316 16.98 2.77 21.27
CA LYS A 316 17.86 3.42 22.26
C LYS A 316 18.50 2.41 23.20
N ALA A 317 17.72 1.44 23.71
CA ALA A 317 18.25 0.39 24.56
C ALA A 317 19.30 -0.47 23.83
N GLU A 318 19.05 -0.81 22.56
CA GLU A 318 20.04 -1.50 21.71
C GLU A 318 21.29 -0.65 21.49
N LEU A 319 21.15 0.66 21.24
CA LEU A 319 22.28 1.57 21.07
C LEU A 319 23.11 1.72 22.37
N GLU A 320 22.45 1.82 23.52
CA GLU A 320 23.12 1.85 24.83
C GLU A 320 23.87 0.55 25.11
N ALA A 321 23.30 -0.61 24.76
CA ALA A 321 23.95 -1.91 24.89
C ALA A 321 25.21 -2.05 24.00
N MET A 322 25.26 -1.38 22.85
CA MET A 322 26.46 -1.34 21.99
C MET A 322 27.61 -0.51 22.61
N GLY A 323 27.29 0.38 23.56
CA GLY A 323 28.23 1.22 24.29
C GLY A 323 28.85 2.32 23.42
N ALA A 324 29.95 2.92 23.92
CA ALA A 324 30.59 4.04 23.23
C ALA A 324 31.19 3.61 21.86
N PRO A 325 31.04 4.44 20.81
CA PRO A 325 31.61 4.18 19.49
C PRO A 325 33.14 4.20 19.56
N ILE A 326 33.76 3.24 18.87
CA ILE A 326 35.22 3.17 18.75
C ILE A 326 35.62 3.91 17.49
N LEU A 327 36.10 5.15 17.65
CA LEU A 327 36.43 6.03 16.52
C LEU A 327 37.93 6.11 16.24
N THR A 328 38.77 5.66 17.17
CA THR A 328 40.23 5.75 17.08
C THR A 328 40.90 4.44 17.48
N ASN A 329 42.12 4.22 16.97
CA ASN A 329 42.94 3.06 17.34
C ASN A 329 43.30 3.06 18.84
N GLU A 330 43.44 4.23 19.45
CA GLU A 330 43.68 4.38 20.89
C GLU A 330 42.45 3.94 21.70
N GLY A 331 41.26 4.43 21.33
CA GLY A 331 40.00 3.99 21.95
C GLY A 331 39.71 2.51 21.74
N ALA A 332 40.15 1.92 20.62
CA ALA A 332 40.06 0.48 20.39
C ALA A 332 40.93 -0.32 21.37
N ARG A 333 42.17 0.15 21.62
CA ARG A 333 43.10 -0.47 22.59
C ARG A 333 42.57 -0.36 24.01
N ASP A 334 42.04 0.79 24.39
CA ASP A 334 41.45 1.01 25.71
C ASP A 334 40.25 0.10 25.94
N LYS A 335 39.36 -0.03 24.96
CA LYS A 335 38.19 -0.92 25.06
C LYS A 335 38.60 -2.41 25.09
N LEU A 336 39.61 -2.81 24.31
CA LEU A 336 40.16 -4.17 24.37
C LEU A 336 40.77 -4.47 25.75
N PHE A 337 41.49 -3.52 26.32
CA PHE A 337 42.07 -3.63 27.66
C PHE A 337 41.01 -3.70 28.75
N GLN A 338 39.95 -2.88 28.66
CA GLN A 338 38.81 -2.97 29.58
C GLN A 338 38.09 -4.32 29.47
N ALA A 339 37.87 -4.82 28.25
CA ALA A 339 37.25 -6.11 28.03
C ALA A 339 38.10 -7.27 28.58
N SER A 340 39.42 -7.23 28.41
CA SER A 340 40.31 -8.26 28.97
C SER A 340 40.33 -8.23 30.50
N MET A 341 40.31 -7.05 31.11
CA MET A 341 40.21 -6.85 32.56
C MET A 341 38.89 -7.37 33.15
N LEU A 342 37.79 -7.31 32.39
CA LEU A 342 36.50 -7.88 32.80
C LEU A 342 36.47 -9.41 32.65
N LEU A 343 37.08 -9.94 31.57
CA LEU A 343 37.04 -11.37 31.25
C LEU A 343 37.99 -12.20 32.13
N GLN A 344 39.17 -11.67 32.47
CA GLN A 344 40.19 -12.39 33.26
C GLN A 344 39.66 -12.93 34.61
N PRO A 345 38.98 -12.13 35.47
CA PRO A 345 38.42 -12.66 36.72
C PRO A 345 37.28 -13.66 36.49
N GLN A 346 36.50 -13.51 35.41
CA GLN A 346 35.42 -14.45 35.06
C GLN A 346 35.99 -15.83 34.70
N VAL A 347 36.98 -15.88 33.81
CA VAL A 347 37.66 -17.15 33.45
C VAL A 347 38.29 -17.80 34.68
N GLY A 348 38.91 -16.99 35.56
CA GLY A 348 39.45 -17.47 36.82
C GLY A 348 38.40 -18.07 37.77
N ALA A 349 37.20 -17.48 37.85
CA ALA A 349 36.09 -18.02 38.63
C ALA A 349 35.54 -19.32 38.03
N PHE A 350 35.36 -19.38 36.71
CA PHE A 350 34.94 -20.60 36.00
C PHE A 350 35.90 -21.76 36.21
N LEU A 351 37.22 -21.52 36.09
CA LEU A 351 38.24 -22.55 36.33
C LEU A 351 38.26 -23.06 37.77
N ARG A 352 37.74 -22.27 38.73
CA ARG A 352 37.61 -22.65 40.14
C ARG A 352 36.24 -23.24 40.50
N ALA A 353 35.34 -23.39 39.53
CA ALA A 353 33.94 -23.78 39.74
C ALA A 353 33.21 -22.88 40.77
N ASP A 354 33.57 -21.59 40.82
CA ASP A 354 32.94 -20.60 41.67
C ASP A 354 31.80 -19.90 40.91
N TYR A 355 30.57 -20.35 41.20
CA TYR A 355 29.33 -19.88 40.58
C TYR A 355 28.57 -18.84 41.43
N ASP A 356 29.07 -18.50 42.63
CA ASP A 356 28.41 -17.59 43.58
C ASP A 356 28.75 -16.11 43.32
N TYR A 357 29.71 -15.83 42.42
CA TYR A 357 30.02 -14.48 41.99
C TYR A 357 28.79 -13.85 41.29
N HIS A 358 28.53 -12.57 41.55
CA HIS A 358 27.40 -11.77 41.04
C HIS A 358 27.17 -11.77 39.50
N TYR A 359 27.93 -12.53 38.72
CA TYR A 359 27.85 -12.64 37.27
C TYR A 359 26.60 -13.40 36.76
N ILE A 360 26.08 -14.39 37.49
CA ILE A 360 24.91 -15.18 37.02
C ILE A 360 23.62 -14.35 37.07
N ALA A 361 23.52 -13.40 38.00
CA ALA A 361 22.35 -12.52 38.10
C ALA A 361 22.23 -11.56 36.91
N THR A 362 23.35 -11.16 36.29
CA THR A 362 23.35 -10.23 35.15
C THR A 362 22.86 -10.86 33.85
N PHE A 363 22.86 -12.20 33.75
CA PHE A 363 22.36 -12.95 32.60
C PHE A 363 21.02 -13.67 32.85
N LYS A 364 20.45 -13.56 34.06
CA LYS A 364 19.17 -14.22 34.42
C LYS A 364 17.97 -13.73 33.62
N ASP A 365 18.02 -12.52 33.08
CA ASP A 365 16.90 -11.90 32.36
C ASP A 365 17.07 -11.90 30.83
N VAL A 366 18.06 -12.62 30.30
CA VAL A 366 18.15 -12.86 28.85
C VAL A 366 17.36 -14.13 28.53
N PRO A 367 16.19 -14.05 27.85
CA PRO A 367 15.45 -15.23 27.46
C PRO A 367 16.30 -16.02 26.46
N ILE A 368 16.72 -17.22 26.82
CA ILE A 368 17.30 -18.16 25.87
C ILE A 368 16.14 -18.69 25.01
N PRO A 369 16.16 -18.54 23.68
CA PRO A 369 15.18 -19.16 22.82
C PRO A 369 15.23 -20.68 23.01
N GLU A 370 14.08 -21.34 23.25
CA GLU A 370 13.99 -22.79 23.46
C GLU A 370 14.58 -23.63 22.30
N SER A 371 14.88 -23.02 21.15
CA SER A 371 15.49 -23.69 20.00
C SER A 371 16.98 -24.00 20.15
N ASP A 372 17.67 -23.44 21.14
CA ASP A 372 19.13 -23.58 21.34
C ASP A 372 19.51 -24.47 22.54
N LEU A 373 18.54 -25.15 23.16
CA LEU A 373 18.80 -26.11 24.23
C LEU A 373 19.17 -27.48 23.63
N ASP A 374 20.46 -27.79 23.66
CA ASP A 374 21.03 -29.10 23.32
C ASP A 374 20.45 -30.18 24.28
N PRO A 375 19.88 -31.30 23.80
CA PRO A 375 19.22 -32.30 24.66
C PRO A 375 20.13 -33.05 25.64
N LEU A 376 21.43 -32.75 25.64
CA LEU A 376 22.43 -33.39 26.50
C LEU A 376 22.53 -32.80 27.90
N PHE A 377 21.80 -31.73 28.20
CA PHE A 377 21.77 -31.10 29.53
C PHE A 377 20.33 -30.92 30.05
N VAL A 378 19.58 -32.02 30.11
CA VAL A 378 18.37 -32.18 30.96
C VAL A 378 18.58 -33.34 31.92
#